data_AF-A0A6S7LT32-F1
#
_entry.id   AF-A0A6S7LT32-F1
#
_cell.length_a   1.000
_cell.length_b   1.000
_cell.length_c   1.000
_cell.angle_alpha   90.00
_cell.angle_beta   90.00
_cell.angle_gamma   90.00
#
_symmetry.space_group_name_H-M   'P 1'
#
loop_
_entity.id
_entity.type
_entity.pdbx_description
1 polymer ?
#
loop_
_entity_poly.entity_id
_entity_poly.type
_entity_poly.pdbx_seq_one_letter_code
_entity_poly.pdbx_strand_id
1 'polypeptide(L)'
;LKEIASFISQKMAPFRWSNVAYDILLCKEVLARRPSSPMEWESVAETLSEIFSIAEKVVILKGRGCRERVDRLLMKYNEEDKKNLKKSGTEEEYSELHQLLEDISTYKRDIEDLKNVKMKGRERKKEKERLDKAKGTEMRNEALSGMS
;
A
#
# COMPACT_ATOMS: atom_id res chain seq x y z
N LEU A 1 41.66 -9.14 18.17
CA LEU A 1 40.91 -7.88 17.89
C LEU A 1 40.60 -7.69 16.40
N LYS A 2 41.57 -7.76 15.48
CA LYS A 2 41.32 -7.63 14.03
C LYS A 2 40.37 -8.70 13.46
N GLU A 3 40.49 -9.96 13.87
CA GLU A 3 39.57 -11.03 13.47
C GLU A 3 38.15 -10.84 14.02
N ILE A 4 38.01 -10.41 15.28
CA ILE A 4 36.71 -10.11 15.89
C ILE A 4 36.04 -8.93 15.17
N ALA A 5 36.79 -7.87 14.85
CA ALA A 5 36.28 -6.73 14.10
C ALA A 5 35.90 -7.10 12.65
N SER A 6 36.68 -7.96 12.00
CA SER A 6 36.37 -8.48 10.66
C SER A 6 35.12 -9.37 10.65
N PHE A 7 34.96 -10.22 11.67
CA PHE A 7 33.80 -11.07 11.85
C PHE A 7 32.52 -10.26 12.15
N ILE A 8 32.63 -9.21 12.99
CA ILE A 8 31.54 -8.26 13.26
C ILE A 8 31.19 -7.44 12.01
N SER A 9 32.18 -7.01 11.23
CA SER A 9 31.98 -6.25 9.98
C SER A 9 31.29 -7.08 8.89
N GLN A 10 31.61 -8.38 8.77
CA GLN A 10 30.90 -9.30 7.86
C GLN A 10 29.43 -9.51 8.27
N LYS A 11 29.11 -9.49 9.57
CA LYS A 11 27.73 -9.61 10.07
C LYS A 11 26.87 -8.36 9.86
N MET A 12 27.47 -7.18 9.65
CA MET A 12 26.75 -5.89 9.54
C MET A 12 26.69 -5.32 8.12
N ALA A 13 27.11 -6.07 7.10
CA ALA A 13 27.00 -5.62 5.72
C ALA A 13 25.52 -5.33 5.38
N PRO A 14 25.18 -4.12 4.91
CA PRO A 14 23.80 -3.73 4.73
C PRO A 14 23.09 -4.64 3.73
N PHE A 15 21.88 -5.09 4.09
CA PHE A 15 21.07 -5.98 3.26
C PHE A 15 20.85 -5.40 1.85
N ARG A 16 20.72 -6.29 0.86
CA ARG A 16 20.49 -5.94 -0.54
C ARG A 16 19.34 -6.78 -1.08
N TRP A 17 18.39 -6.12 -1.72
CA TRP A 17 17.29 -6.74 -2.47
C TRP A 17 17.79 -7.24 -3.83
N SER A 18 18.76 -8.16 -3.83
CA SER A 18 19.44 -8.64 -5.03
C SER A 18 18.83 -9.90 -5.63
N ASN A 19 17.87 -10.52 -4.96
CA ASN A 19 17.23 -11.77 -5.38
C ASN A 19 15.71 -11.57 -5.43
N VAL A 20 15.11 -11.96 -6.56
CA VAL A 20 13.65 -11.93 -6.79
C VAL A 20 12.87 -12.74 -5.74
N ALA A 21 13.46 -13.78 -5.17
CA ALA A 21 12.84 -14.56 -4.10
C ALA A 21 12.55 -13.71 -2.85
N TYR A 22 13.41 -12.73 -2.54
CA TYR A 22 13.16 -11.80 -1.44
C TYR A 22 11.98 -10.87 -1.75
N ASP A 23 11.85 -10.43 -3.01
CA ASP A 23 10.72 -9.61 -3.44
C ASP A 23 9.41 -10.40 -3.39
N ILE A 24 9.42 -11.68 -3.80
CA ILE A 24 8.27 -12.57 -3.71
C ILE A 24 7.84 -12.75 -2.25
N LEU A 25 8.77 -13.05 -1.35
CA LEU A 25 8.47 -13.21 0.08
C LEU A 25 7.93 -11.91 0.70
N LEU A 26 8.51 -10.77 0.34
CA LEU A 26 8.01 -9.46 0.76
C LEU A 26 6.57 -9.23 0.27
N CYS A 27 6.29 -9.47 -1.01
CA CYS A 27 4.97 -9.27 -1.59
C CYS A 27 3.92 -10.22 -0.99
N LYS A 28 4.28 -11.48 -0.73
CA LYS A 28 3.41 -12.43 -0.03
C LYS A 28 3.06 -11.95 1.37
N GLU A 29 4.07 -11.51 2.14
CA GLU A 29 3.85 -11.04 3.51
C GLU A 29 2.98 -9.78 3.54
N VAL A 30 3.18 -8.87 2.58
CA VAL A 30 2.39 -7.64 2.43
C VAL A 30 0.95 -7.94 2.05
N LEU A 31 0.69 -8.92 1.17
CA LEU A 31 -0.67 -9.35 0.84
C LEU A 31 -1.37 -10.02 2.01
N ALA A 32 -0.64 -10.83 2.78
CA ALA A 32 -1.18 -11.52 3.96
C ALA A 32 -1.57 -10.53 5.07
N ARG A 33 -0.72 -9.53 5.36
CA ARG A 33 -0.93 -8.58 6.47
C ARG A 33 -1.64 -7.29 6.10
N ARG A 34 -1.58 -6.89 4.82
CA ARG A 34 -2.12 -5.62 4.31
C ARG A 34 -1.73 -4.40 5.18
N PRO A 35 -0.42 -4.18 5.42
CA PRO A 35 0.05 -3.14 6.33
C PRO A 35 -0.37 -1.74 5.87
N SER A 36 -0.95 -0.98 6.80
CA SER A 36 -1.50 0.36 6.61
C SER A 36 -0.86 1.43 7.49
N SER A 37 -0.13 1.02 8.54
CA SER A 37 0.53 1.90 9.50
C SER A 37 2.02 1.58 9.65
N PRO A 38 2.86 2.53 10.13
CA PRO A 38 4.28 2.27 10.37
C PRO A 38 4.55 1.05 11.24
N MET A 39 3.75 0.82 12.28
CA MET A 39 3.90 -0.32 13.19
C MET A 39 3.64 -1.66 12.49
N GLU A 40 2.62 -1.73 11.63
CA GLU A 40 2.33 -2.92 10.83
C GLU A 40 3.45 -3.21 9.82
N TRP A 41 4.06 -2.15 9.26
CA TRP A 41 5.24 -2.29 8.41
C TRP A 41 6.47 -2.79 9.19
N GLU A 42 6.67 -2.36 10.44
CA GLU A 42 7.73 -2.93 11.28
C GLU A 42 7.49 -4.41 11.55
N SER A 43 6.24 -4.83 11.79
CA SER A 43 5.90 -6.25 12.00
C SER A 43 6.21 -7.12 10.76
N VAL A 44 5.95 -6.60 9.55
CA VAL A 44 6.39 -7.23 8.29
C VAL A 44 7.92 -7.35 8.25
N ALA A 45 8.62 -6.27 8.60
CA ALA A 45 10.08 -6.25 8.58
C ALA A 45 10.70 -7.21 9.60
N GLU A 46 10.15 -7.32 10.80
CA GLU A 46 10.58 -8.28 11.83
C GLU A 46 10.47 -9.71 11.32
N THR A 47 9.31 -10.07 10.75
CA THR A 47 9.08 -11.41 10.20
C THR A 47 10.06 -11.74 9.08
N LEU A 48 10.27 -10.82 8.14
CA LEU A 48 11.22 -11.01 7.05
C LEU A 48 12.69 -10.98 7.51
N SER A 49 13.00 -10.26 8.58
CA SER A 49 14.34 -10.26 9.19
C SER A 49 14.69 -11.63 9.72
N GLU A 50 13.75 -12.32 10.36
CA GLU A 50 13.91 -13.69 10.82
C GLU A 50 14.07 -14.65 9.65
N ILE A 51 13.19 -14.57 8.64
CA ILE A 51 13.21 -15.45 7.46
C ILE A 51 14.50 -15.29 6.65
N PHE A 52 15.03 -14.07 6.52
CA PHE A 52 16.21 -13.79 5.70
C PHE A 52 17.52 -13.98 6.48
N SER A 53 17.46 -14.13 7.79
CA SER A 53 18.62 -14.42 8.62
C SER A 53 19.04 -15.87 8.46
N ILE A 54 20.34 -16.10 8.32
CA ILE A 54 20.96 -17.42 8.34
C ILE A 54 22.04 -17.46 9.42
N ALA A 55 22.52 -18.65 9.79
CA ALA A 55 23.45 -18.84 10.92
C ALA A 55 24.68 -17.90 10.89
N GLU A 56 25.19 -17.61 9.69
CA GLU A 56 26.39 -16.79 9.49
C GLU A 56 26.08 -15.30 9.30
N LYS A 57 24.83 -14.94 8.98
CA LYS A 57 24.43 -13.58 8.62
C LYS A 57 23.04 -13.23 9.15
N VAL A 58 23.03 -12.29 10.09
CA VAL A 58 21.79 -11.70 10.61
C VAL A 58 21.34 -10.59 9.69
N VAL A 59 20.08 -10.63 9.27
CA VAL A 59 19.43 -9.59 8.48
C VAL A 59 18.51 -8.81 9.41
N ILE A 60 18.66 -7.49 9.42
CA ILE A 60 17.75 -6.59 10.14
C ILE A 60 17.15 -5.63 9.11
N LEU A 61 15.87 -5.85 8.81
CA LEU A 61 15.08 -4.96 7.98
C LEU A 61 14.40 -3.89 8.84
N LYS A 62 13.93 -2.83 8.18
CA LYS A 62 13.07 -1.80 8.76
C LYS A 62 11.78 -1.71 7.98
N GLY A 63 10.68 -1.43 8.66
CA GLY A 63 9.35 -1.33 8.04
C GLY A 63 9.33 -0.32 6.90
N ARG A 64 9.97 0.83 7.10
CA ARG A 64 10.17 1.83 6.04
C ARG A 64 10.86 1.26 4.80
N GLY A 65 11.91 0.47 4.98
CA GLY A 65 12.66 -0.11 3.86
C GLY A 65 11.85 -1.15 3.08
N CYS A 66 11.03 -1.94 3.77
CA CYS A 66 10.10 -2.87 3.15
C CYS A 66 9.04 -2.12 2.32
N ARG A 67 8.44 -1.08 2.90
CA ARG A 67 7.45 -0.24 2.20
C ARG A 67 8.03 0.40 0.94
N GLU A 68 9.17 1.06 1.07
CA GLU A 68 9.84 1.71 -0.07
C GLU A 68 10.22 0.70 -1.16
N ARG A 69 10.57 -0.54 -0.79
CA ARG A 69 10.84 -1.59 -1.76
C ARG A 69 9.59 -1.98 -2.55
N VAL A 70 8.45 -2.22 -1.87
CA VAL A 70 7.18 -2.52 -2.54
C VAL A 70 6.75 -1.37 -3.45
N ASP A 71 6.86 -0.12 -2.98
CA ASP A 71 6.47 1.06 -3.76
C ASP A 71 7.30 1.15 -5.06
N ARG A 72 8.61 0.85 -5.01
CA ARG A 72 9.46 0.79 -6.22
C ARG A 72 9.09 -0.36 -7.16
N LEU A 73 8.76 -1.54 -6.62
CA LEU A 73 8.32 -2.68 -7.43
C LEU A 73 7.01 -2.36 -8.16
N LEU A 74 6.04 -1.77 -7.48
CA LEU A 74 4.77 -1.33 -8.07
C LEU A 74 4.97 -0.23 -9.13
N MET A 75 5.87 0.73 -8.89
CA MET A 75 6.19 1.75 -9.88
C MET A 75 6.71 1.13 -11.17
N LYS A 76 7.69 0.22 -11.05
CA LYS A 76 8.27 -0.49 -12.21
C LYS A 76 7.22 -1.34 -12.92
N TYR A 77 6.43 -2.11 -12.17
CA TYR A 77 5.31 -2.92 -12.67
C TYR A 77 4.35 -2.10 -13.53
N ASN A 78 3.88 -0.97 -13.00
CA ASN A 78 2.94 -0.08 -13.71
C ASN A 78 3.55 0.56 -14.96
N GLU A 79 4.86 0.79 -14.99
CA GLU A 79 5.56 1.29 -16.17
C GLU A 79 5.70 0.22 -17.26
N GLU A 80 5.94 -1.03 -16.88
CA GLU A 80 6.04 -2.17 -17.78
C GLU A 80 4.67 -2.52 -18.38
N ASP A 81 3.63 -2.60 -17.54
CA ASP A 81 2.25 -2.85 -17.99
C ASP A 81 1.78 -1.80 -19.02
N LYS A 82 2.04 -0.51 -18.76
CA LYS A 82 1.77 0.58 -19.72
C LYS A 82 2.55 0.46 -21.03
N LYS A 83 3.74 -0.14 -21.03
CA LYS A 83 4.53 -0.37 -22.25
C LYS A 83 3.99 -1.57 -23.03
N ASN A 84 3.57 -2.62 -22.33
CA ASN A 84 3.06 -3.85 -22.93
C ASN A 84 1.67 -3.61 -23.54
N LEU A 85 0.79 -2.88 -22.85
CA LEU A 85 -0.51 -2.42 -23.37
C LEU A 85 -0.39 -1.62 -24.67
N LYS A 86 0.72 -0.87 -24.84
CA LYS A 86 1.00 -0.12 -26.07
C LYS A 86 1.60 -0.98 -27.19
N LYS A 87 2.05 -2.20 -26.89
CA LYS A 87 2.89 -3.02 -27.79
C LYS A 87 2.25 -4.32 -28.26
N SER A 88 1.33 -4.96 -27.54
CA SER A 88 0.94 -6.34 -27.87
C SER A 88 -0.57 -6.57 -28.04
N GLY A 89 -0.88 -7.40 -29.05
CA GLY A 89 -2.04 -8.27 -29.14
C GLY A 89 -1.63 -9.75 -28.95
N THR A 90 -0.64 -10.00 -28.11
CA THR A 90 -0.11 -11.34 -27.79
C THR A 90 -0.05 -11.53 -26.28
N GLU A 91 -0.48 -12.71 -25.84
CA GLU A 91 -0.57 -13.16 -24.44
C GLU A 91 0.83 -13.37 -23.85
N GLU A 92 1.15 -12.68 -22.74
CA GLU A 92 2.40 -12.84 -21.99
C GLU A 92 2.18 -13.75 -20.78
N GLU A 93 3.10 -14.68 -20.52
CA GLU A 93 3.10 -15.47 -19.29
C GLU A 93 3.58 -14.62 -18.11
N TYR A 94 2.73 -14.48 -17.08
CA TYR A 94 3.04 -13.70 -15.90
C TYR A 94 3.83 -14.50 -14.85
N SER A 95 4.94 -13.94 -14.37
CA SER A 95 5.69 -14.50 -13.24
C SER A 95 4.92 -14.38 -11.92
N GLU A 96 5.23 -15.21 -10.92
CA GLU A 96 4.62 -15.14 -9.58
C GLU A 96 4.71 -13.73 -8.97
N LEU A 97 5.86 -13.06 -9.10
CA LEU A 97 6.02 -11.70 -8.61
C LEU A 97 5.08 -10.72 -9.33
N HIS A 98 4.84 -10.91 -10.63
CA HIS A 98 3.93 -10.08 -11.40
C HIS A 98 2.49 -10.23 -10.91
N GLN A 99 2.02 -11.47 -10.69
CA GLN A 99 0.69 -11.74 -10.13
C GLN A 99 0.53 -11.09 -8.74
N LEU A 100 1.53 -11.26 -7.86
CA LEU A 100 1.50 -10.65 -6.54
C LEU A 100 1.45 -9.12 -6.62
N LEU A 101 2.15 -8.50 -7.58
CA LEU A 101 2.11 -7.05 -7.77
C LEU A 101 0.77 -6.55 -8.32
N GLU A 102 0.12 -7.31 -9.22
CA GLU A 102 -1.25 -7.01 -9.67
C GLU A 102 -2.24 -7.09 -8.49
N ASP A 103 -2.16 -8.13 -7.67
CA ASP A 103 -3.02 -8.31 -6.50
C ASP A 103 -2.80 -7.15 -5.49
N ILE A 104 -1.53 -6.76 -5.27
CA ILE A 104 -1.18 -5.62 -4.41
C ILE A 104 -1.76 -4.32 -4.97
N SER A 105 -1.60 -4.10 -6.28
CA SER A 105 -2.12 -2.92 -6.98
C SER A 105 -3.64 -2.83 -6.89
N THR A 106 -4.31 -3.96 -7.09
CA THR A 106 -5.78 -4.07 -7.03
C THR A 106 -6.31 -3.77 -5.64
N TYR A 107 -5.78 -4.40 -4.58
CA TYR A 107 -6.29 -4.12 -3.24
C TYR A 107 -6.08 -2.65 -2.84
N LYS A 108 -4.95 -2.04 -3.25
CA LYS A 108 -4.66 -0.62 -2.94
C LYS A 108 -5.70 0.29 -3.58
N ARG A 109 -6.05 0.03 -4.86
CA ARG A 109 -7.12 0.75 -5.58
C ARG A 109 -8.48 0.57 -4.88
N ASP A 110 -8.85 -0.66 -4.54
CA ASP A 110 -10.12 -0.94 -3.86
C ASP A 110 -10.26 -0.18 -2.53
N ILE A 111 -9.18 -0.11 -1.74
CA ILE A 111 -9.17 0.66 -0.49
C ILE A 111 -9.36 2.16 -0.74
N GLU A 112 -8.73 2.70 -1.78
CA GLU A 112 -8.88 4.10 -2.16
C GLU A 112 -10.30 4.41 -2.62
N ASP A 113 -10.88 3.55 -3.46
CA ASP A 113 -12.25 3.69 -3.93
C ASP A 113 -13.27 3.62 -2.78
N LEU A 114 -13.08 2.70 -1.83
CA LEU A 114 -13.91 2.63 -0.63
C LEU A 114 -13.83 3.90 0.22
N LYS A 115 -12.65 4.52 0.34
CA LYS A 115 -12.48 5.80 1.03
C LYS A 115 -13.22 6.92 0.29
N ASN A 116 -13.10 6.96 -1.04
CA ASN A 116 -13.75 7.96 -1.89
C ASN A 116 -15.29 7.86 -1.84
N VAL A 117 -15.83 6.65 -1.89
CA VAL A 117 -17.28 6.40 -1.76
C VAL A 117 -17.79 6.86 -0.39
N LYS A 118 -17.08 6.54 0.69
CA LYS A 118 -17.44 6.98 2.05
C LYS A 118 -17.42 8.50 2.18
N MET A 119 -16.40 9.16 1.63
CA MET A 119 -16.31 10.63 1.63
C MET A 119 -17.48 11.27 0.88
N LYS A 120 -17.74 10.84 -0.35
CA LYS A 120 -18.87 11.33 -1.16
C LYS A 120 -20.22 11.09 -0.47
N GLY A 121 -20.39 9.96 0.22
CA GLY A 121 -21.59 9.67 1.01
C GLY A 121 -21.79 10.65 2.16
N ARG A 122 -20.72 11.00 2.88
CA ARG A 122 -20.76 12.00 3.97
C ARG A 122 -21.10 13.39 3.44
N GLU A 123 -20.54 13.78 2.29
CA GLU A 123 -20.83 15.07 1.66
C GLU A 123 -22.28 15.18 1.21
N ARG A 124 -22.81 14.15 0.53
CA ARG A 124 -24.22 14.10 0.12
C ARG A 124 -25.17 14.20 1.31
N LYS A 125 -24.86 13.53 2.42
CA LYS A 125 -25.66 13.61 3.64
C LYS A 125 -25.70 15.03 4.21
N LYS A 126 -24.53 15.68 4.32
CA LYS A 126 -24.44 17.07 4.81
C LYS A 126 -25.19 18.05 3.92
N GLU A 127 -25.09 17.90 2.60
CA GLU A 127 -25.79 18.78 1.67
C GLU A 127 -27.31 18.61 1.77
N LYS A 128 -27.79 17.36 1.87
CA LYS A 128 -29.22 17.10 2.09
C LYS A 128 -29.74 17.76 3.39
N GLU A 129 -29.02 17.59 4.50
CA GLU A 129 -29.38 18.23 5.78
C GLU A 129 -29.42 19.77 5.67
N ARG A 130 -28.48 20.36 4.92
CA ARG A 130 -28.44 21.81 4.66
C ARG A 130 -29.64 22.28 3.85
N LEU A 131 -29.98 21.57 2.78
CA LEU A 131 -31.13 21.86 1.92
C LEU A 131 -32.46 21.72 2.69
N ASP A 132 -32.61 20.64 3.47
CA ASP A 132 -33.81 20.40 4.28
C ASP A 132 -33.99 21.52 5.33
N LYS A 133 -32.91 21.98 5.96
CA LYS A 133 -32.95 23.10 6.92
C LYS A 133 -33.29 24.45 6.25
N ALA A 134 -32.74 24.70 5.07
CA ALA A 134 -33.02 25.91 4.29
C ALA A 134 -34.50 25.96 3.88
N LYS A 135 -35.02 24.87 3.31
CA LYS A 135 -36.42 24.73 2.93
C LYS A 135 -37.35 24.87 4.14
N GLY A 136 -36.99 24.29 5.28
CA GLY A 136 -37.73 24.45 6.53
C GLY A 136 -37.78 25.91 7.01
N THR A 137 -36.77 26.72 6.71
CA THR A 137 -36.72 28.14 7.09
C THR A 137 -37.54 28.99 6.12
N GLU A 138 -37.46 28.70 4.82
CA GLU A 138 -38.28 29.33 3.77
C GLU A 138 -39.77 29.16 4.04
N MET A 139 -40.23 27.92 4.28
CA MET A 139 -41.64 27.64 4.58
C MET A 139 -42.15 28.40 5.83
N ARG A 140 -41.31 28.56 6.85
CA ARG A 140 -41.67 29.35 8.05
C ARG A 140 -41.80 30.84 7.72
N ASN A 141 -40.89 31.39 6.93
CA ASN A 141 -40.92 32.79 6.55
C ASN A 141 -42.14 33.11 5.67
N GLU A 142 -42.46 32.24 4.72
CA GLU A 142 -43.65 32.38 3.86
C GLU A 142 -44.94 32.39 4.68
N ALA A 143 -45.10 31.43 5.61
CA ALA A 143 -46.27 31.35 6.48
C ALA A 143 -46.46 32.62 7.33
N LEU A 144 -45.36 33.23 7.82
CA LEU A 144 -45.42 34.48 8.57
C LEU A 144 -45.79 35.68 7.69
N SER A 145 -45.28 35.74 6.46
CA SER A 145 -45.61 36.82 5.51
C SER A 145 -47.06 36.77 5.01
N GLY A 146 -47.66 35.59 4.87
CA GLY A 146 -49.05 35.44 4.43
C GLY A 146 -50.10 35.76 5.51
N MET A 147 -49.67 36.03 6.74
CA MET A 147 -50.52 36.42 7.88
C MET A 147 -50.51 37.94 8.16
N SER A 148 -49.75 38.72 7.38
CA SER A 148 -49.68 40.19 7.48
C SER A 148 -50.47 40.86 6.36
#